data_AF-A0A940BUW9-F1
#
_entry.id   AF-A0A940BUW9-F1
#
_cell.length_a   1.000
_cell.length_b   1.000
_cell.length_c   1.000
_cell.angle_alpha   90.00
_cell.angle_beta   90.00
_cell.angle_gamma   90.00
#
_symmetry.space_group_name_H-M   'P 1'
#
loop_
_entity.id
_entity.type
_entity.pdbx_description
1 polymer ?
#
loop_
_entity_poly.entity_id
_entity_poly.type
_entity_poly.pdbx_seq_one_letter_code
_entity_poly.pdbx_strand_id
1 'polypeptide(L)'
;MKRVLSILLVLAMIFILAACSSKSEPVDYTGTYDVIRIDAGDSSASEEEMQDLRDLGFDAVMSFASDGTGLMSIGGQESDFTYDAETGVIHLNGADSKMEFNEEGQLIVTDGSGTMYLEKRSGE
;
A
#
# COMPACT_ATOMS: atom_id res chain seq x y z
N MET A 1 -16.22 51.83 -14.06
CA MET A 1 -15.78 50.59 -14.75
C MET A 1 -14.54 49.92 -14.14
N LYS A 2 -13.51 50.66 -13.67
CA LYS A 2 -12.31 50.05 -13.04
C LYS A 2 -12.56 49.24 -11.75
N ARG A 3 -13.59 49.59 -10.95
CA ARG A 3 -13.92 48.89 -9.69
C ARG A 3 -14.64 47.54 -9.89
N VAL A 4 -15.33 47.36 -11.02
CA VAL A 4 -16.04 46.09 -11.34
C VAL A 4 -15.04 45.05 -11.87
N LEU A 5 -14.04 45.50 -12.63
CA LEU A 5 -12.97 44.63 -13.14
C LEU A 5 -12.10 44.07 -12.00
N SER A 6 -11.85 44.87 -10.95
CA SER A 6 -11.07 44.43 -9.78
C SER A 6 -11.80 43.38 -8.94
N ILE A 7 -13.13 43.47 -8.82
CA ILE A 7 -13.93 42.50 -8.05
C ILE A 7 -14.04 41.16 -8.82
N LEU A 8 -14.16 41.20 -10.15
CA LEU A 8 -14.18 40.00 -10.99
C LEU A 8 -12.85 39.21 -10.90
N LEU A 9 -11.72 39.93 -10.79
CA LEU A 9 -10.38 39.34 -10.72
C LEU A 9 -10.11 38.69 -9.36
N VAL A 10 -10.60 39.28 -8.27
CA VAL A 10 -10.56 38.67 -6.93
C VAL A 10 -11.48 37.44 -6.85
N LEU A 11 -12.67 37.49 -7.47
CA LEU A 11 -13.58 36.35 -7.50
C LEU A 11 -12.99 35.17 -8.30
N ALA A 12 -12.33 35.45 -9.43
CA ALA A 12 -11.65 34.43 -10.23
C ALA A 12 -10.51 33.75 -9.45
N MET A 13 -9.79 34.48 -8.60
CA MET A 13 -8.71 33.94 -7.76
C MET A 13 -9.22 33.00 -6.65
N ILE A 14 -10.43 33.23 -6.12
CA ILE A 14 -11.05 32.37 -5.10
C ILE A 14 -11.48 31.01 -5.69
N PHE A 15 -11.85 30.96 -6.98
CA PHE A 15 -12.21 29.70 -7.66
C PHE A 15 -11.03 28.80 -8.01
N ILE A 16 -9.78 29.31 -8.03
CA ILE A 16 -8.59 28.49 -8.33
C ILE A 16 -8.09 27.72 -7.10
N LEU A 17 -8.45 28.16 -5.89
CA LEU A 17 -8.03 27.52 -4.63
C LEU A 17 -8.94 26.35 -4.19
N ALA A 18 -10.14 26.20 -4.76
CA ALA A 18 -11.05 25.11 -4.45
C ALA A 18 -10.81 23.83 -5.29
N ALA A 19 -9.87 23.87 -6.24
CA ALA A 19 -9.62 22.78 -7.19
C ALA A 19 -8.49 21.81 -6.80
N CYS A 20 -7.82 22.01 -5.66
CA CYS A 20 -6.94 21.00 -5.05
C CYS A 20 -7.65 20.29 -3.88
N SER A 21 -8.95 20.01 -4.00
CA SER A 21 -9.52 18.88 -3.28
C SER A 21 -9.26 17.65 -4.14
N SER A 22 -8.01 17.20 -4.13
CA SER A 22 -7.61 15.93 -4.73
C SER A 22 -8.31 14.85 -3.93
N LYS A 23 -9.54 14.53 -4.33
CA LYS A 23 -10.17 13.26 -3.95
C LYS A 23 -9.28 12.20 -4.58
N SER A 24 -8.32 11.71 -3.80
CA SER A 24 -7.42 10.64 -4.19
C SER A 24 -8.29 9.54 -4.79
N GLU A 25 -8.00 9.12 -6.03
CA GLU A 25 -8.67 7.95 -6.56
C GLU A 25 -8.39 6.78 -5.60
N PRO A 26 -9.39 5.93 -5.32
CA PRO A 26 -9.18 4.80 -4.44
C PRO A 26 -8.05 3.93 -4.98
N VAL A 27 -7.06 3.67 -4.13
CA VAL A 27 -5.92 2.84 -4.49
C VAL A 27 -6.39 1.39 -4.55
N ASP A 28 -6.17 0.74 -5.69
CA ASP A 28 -6.51 -0.67 -5.87
C ASP A 28 -5.35 -1.56 -5.41
N TYR A 29 -5.51 -2.14 -4.23
CA TYR A 29 -4.56 -3.10 -3.67
C TYR A 29 -4.83 -4.54 -4.09
N THR A 30 -5.89 -4.84 -4.85
CA THR A 30 -6.32 -6.22 -5.10
C THR A 30 -5.28 -7.05 -5.86
N GLY A 31 -5.23 -8.35 -5.56
CA GLY A 31 -4.34 -9.32 -6.19
C GLY A 31 -3.37 -10.00 -5.21
N THR A 32 -2.52 -10.87 -5.75
CA THR A 32 -1.48 -11.57 -4.99
C THR A 32 -0.13 -10.87 -5.13
N TYR A 33 0.61 -10.78 -4.04
CA TYR A 33 1.92 -10.17 -3.98
C TYR A 33 2.93 -11.13 -3.33
N ASP A 34 4.10 -11.21 -3.93
CA ASP A 34 5.28 -11.88 -3.37
C ASP A 34 5.97 -10.94 -2.38
N VAL A 35 6.29 -11.42 -1.18
CA VAL A 35 7.18 -10.67 -0.27
C VAL A 35 8.60 -10.82 -0.77
N ILE A 36 9.18 -9.71 -1.21
CA ILE A 36 10.53 -9.68 -1.79
C ILE A 36 11.57 -9.16 -0.81
N ARG A 37 11.19 -8.45 0.25
CA ARG A 37 12.13 -7.98 1.27
C ARG A 37 11.44 -7.72 2.59
N ILE A 38 12.16 -7.95 3.68
CA ILE A 38 11.70 -7.66 5.05
C ILE A 38 12.81 -6.90 5.77
N ASP A 39 12.47 -5.77 6.39
CA ASP A 39 13.33 -5.02 7.30
C ASP A 39 12.65 -4.96 8.69
N ALA A 40 13.20 -5.63 9.70
CA ALA A 40 12.59 -5.76 11.03
C ALA A 40 13.62 -5.56 12.16
N GLY A 41 13.72 -4.33 12.67
CA GLY A 41 14.64 -3.98 13.75
C GLY A 41 16.09 -4.28 13.38
N ASP A 42 16.73 -5.21 14.10
CA ASP A 42 18.12 -5.65 13.88
C ASP A 42 18.23 -6.81 12.87
N SER A 43 17.12 -7.27 12.30
CA SER A 43 17.07 -8.37 11.33
C SER A 43 16.48 -7.88 10.01
N SER A 44 16.99 -8.41 8.91
CA SER A 44 16.45 -8.15 7.57
C SER A 44 16.59 -9.39 6.70
N ALA A 45 15.71 -9.54 5.72
CA ALA A 45 15.84 -10.48 4.62
C ALA A 45 15.81 -9.69 3.32
N SER A 46 16.92 -9.70 2.60
CA SER A 46 17.07 -9.09 1.28
C SER A 46 16.33 -9.88 0.20
N GLU A 47 16.19 -9.28 -0.98
CA GLU A 47 15.56 -9.93 -2.14
C GLU A 47 16.24 -11.21 -2.58
N GLU A 48 17.57 -11.26 -2.54
CA GLU A 48 18.34 -12.47 -2.82
C GLU A 48 18.03 -13.57 -1.80
N GLU A 49 17.96 -13.24 -0.51
CA GLU A 49 17.63 -14.21 0.54
C GLU A 49 16.18 -14.70 0.45
N MET A 50 15.23 -13.81 0.12
CA MET A 50 13.84 -14.18 -0.10
C MET A 50 13.69 -15.09 -1.33
N GLN A 51 14.47 -14.84 -2.38
CA GLN A 51 14.50 -15.71 -3.55
C GLN A 51 15.11 -17.08 -3.23
N ASP A 52 16.21 -17.13 -2.48
CA ASP A 52 16.81 -18.39 -2.03
C ASP A 52 15.82 -19.22 -1.20
N LEU A 53 15.06 -18.58 -0.30
CA LEU A 53 14.01 -19.24 0.49
C LEU A 53 12.92 -19.83 -0.40
N ARG A 54 12.46 -19.06 -1.39
CA ARG A 54 11.47 -19.53 -2.37
C ARG A 54 11.96 -20.73 -3.17
N ASP A 55 13.21 -20.71 -3.61
CA ASP A 55 13.83 -21.81 -4.35
C ASP A 55 13.97 -23.08 -3.48
N LEU A 56 14.01 -22.93 -2.16
CA LEU A 56 13.93 -24.01 -1.18
C LEU A 56 12.49 -24.43 -0.83
N GLY A 57 11.48 -23.82 -1.45
CA GLY A 57 10.05 -24.13 -1.24
C GLY A 57 9.40 -23.35 -0.10
N PHE A 58 10.04 -22.29 0.40
CA PHE A 58 9.45 -21.38 1.38
C PHE A 58 8.91 -20.14 0.68
N ASP A 59 7.62 -20.14 0.38
CA ASP A 59 6.92 -18.97 -0.15
C ASP A 59 6.48 -18.01 0.95
N ALA A 60 6.54 -16.72 0.66
CA ALA A 60 5.94 -15.65 1.46
C ALA A 60 5.09 -14.78 0.54
N VAL A 61 3.77 -14.82 0.73
CA VAL A 61 2.80 -14.14 -0.13
C VAL A 61 1.71 -13.44 0.67
N MET A 62 1.17 -12.37 0.11
CA MET A 62 -0.03 -11.69 0.60
C MET A 62 -1.04 -11.54 -0.54
N SER A 63 -2.28 -11.97 -0.30
CA SER A 63 -3.39 -11.84 -1.24
C SER A 63 -4.43 -10.86 -0.71
N PHE A 64 -4.88 -9.93 -1.54
CA PHE A 64 -5.86 -8.90 -1.19
C PHE A 64 -7.11 -9.09 -2.06
N ALA A 65 -8.24 -9.37 -1.43
CA ALA A 65 -9.53 -9.52 -2.08
C ALA A 65 -10.30 -8.20 -2.10
N SER A 66 -11.11 -8.00 -3.14
CA SER A 66 -11.87 -6.75 -3.35
C SER A 66 -12.92 -6.43 -2.26
N ASP A 67 -13.21 -7.37 -1.37
CA ASP A 67 -14.16 -7.20 -0.26
C ASP A 67 -13.51 -6.65 1.03
N GLY A 68 -12.22 -6.32 0.99
CA GLY A 68 -11.47 -5.83 2.15
C GLY A 68 -10.92 -6.95 3.04
N THR A 69 -10.90 -8.20 2.57
CA THR A 69 -10.23 -9.32 3.24
C THR A 69 -8.92 -9.68 2.54
N GLY A 70 -8.01 -10.32 3.26
CA GLY A 70 -6.79 -10.83 2.67
C GLY A 70 -6.21 -12.00 3.44
N LEU A 71 -5.25 -12.66 2.80
CA LEU A 71 -4.58 -13.84 3.31
C LEU A 71 -3.07 -13.62 3.22
N MET A 72 -2.37 -13.79 4.33
CA MET A 72 -0.92 -13.88 4.37
C MET A 72 -0.53 -15.34 4.50
N SER A 73 0.40 -15.82 3.68
CA SER A 73 0.99 -17.16 3.78
C SER A 73 2.50 -17.06 3.81
N ILE A 74 3.14 -17.54 4.90
CA ILE A 74 4.59 -17.53 5.07
C ILE A 74 5.04 -18.94 5.46
N GLY A 75 5.82 -19.59 4.61
CA GLY A 75 6.33 -20.94 4.85
C GLY A 75 5.20 -21.98 5.09
N GLY A 76 4.05 -21.78 4.45
CA GLY A 76 2.86 -22.64 4.60
C GLY A 76 2.03 -22.38 5.86
N GLN A 77 2.37 -21.36 6.65
CA GLN A 77 1.49 -20.86 7.72
C GLN A 77 0.64 -19.72 7.18
N GLU A 78 -0.67 -19.85 7.36
CA GLU A 78 -1.64 -18.88 6.86
C GLU A 78 -2.24 -18.03 7.98
N SER A 79 -2.54 -16.77 7.68
CA SER A 79 -3.24 -15.85 8.56
C SER A 79 -4.14 -14.93 7.76
N ASP A 80 -5.41 -14.91 8.11
CA ASP A 80 -6.39 -13.98 7.56
C ASP A 80 -6.20 -12.59 8.15
N PHE A 81 -6.40 -11.56 7.34
CA PHE A 81 -6.46 -10.17 7.77
C PHE A 81 -7.62 -9.44 7.09
N THR A 82 -7.99 -8.29 7.64
CA THR A 82 -8.86 -7.34 6.94
C THR A 82 -8.08 -6.09 6.60
N TYR A 83 -8.53 -5.33 5.62
CA TYR A 83 -7.91 -4.08 5.24
C TYR A 83 -8.94 -3.07 4.74
N ASP A 84 -8.58 -1.80 4.85
CA ASP A 84 -9.32 -0.67 4.32
C ASP A 84 -8.51 -0.05 3.17
N ALA A 85 -9.03 -0.16 1.95
CA ALA A 85 -8.40 0.38 0.76
C ALA A 85 -8.43 1.92 0.69
N GLU A 86 -9.39 2.57 1.34
CA GLU A 86 -9.49 4.03 1.39
C GLU A 86 -8.42 4.62 2.29
N THR A 87 -8.15 3.96 3.43
CA THR A 87 -7.16 4.43 4.41
C THR A 87 -5.78 3.79 4.24
N GLY A 88 -5.67 2.68 3.51
CA GLY A 88 -4.44 1.93 3.34
C GLY A 88 -3.99 1.26 4.64
N VAL A 89 -4.92 0.69 5.42
CA VAL A 89 -4.62 0.06 6.71
C VAL A 89 -5.00 -1.42 6.69
N ILE A 90 -4.09 -2.28 7.13
CA ILE A 90 -4.32 -3.71 7.42
C ILE A 90 -4.58 -3.86 8.91
N HIS A 91 -5.53 -4.70 9.27
CA HIS A 91 -5.81 -5.15 10.63
C HIS A 91 -5.52 -6.65 10.76
N LEU A 92 -4.52 -7.01 11.55
CA LEU A 92 -4.12 -8.40 11.79
C LEU A 92 -3.80 -8.60 13.28
N ASN A 93 -4.49 -9.56 13.92
CA ASN A 93 -4.24 -9.94 15.32
C ASN A 93 -4.25 -8.77 16.33
N GLY A 94 -5.04 -7.72 16.06
CA GLY A 94 -5.13 -6.53 16.92
C GLY A 94 -3.98 -5.53 16.74
N ALA A 95 -3.14 -5.72 15.72
CA ALA A 95 -2.17 -4.75 15.25
C ALA A 95 -2.60 -4.15 13.91
N ASP A 96 -2.20 -2.90 13.70
CA ASP A 96 -2.46 -2.16 12.46
C ASP A 96 -1.15 -1.96 11.70
N SER A 97 -1.18 -2.22 10.39
CA SER A 97 -0.07 -1.96 9.47
C SER A 97 -0.51 -1.01 8.37
N LYS A 98 0.35 -0.08 7.96
CA LYS A 98 0.09 0.85 6.86
C LYS A 98 0.55 0.25 5.53
N MET A 99 -0.23 0.48 4.48
CA MET A 99 0.05 0.13 3.10
C MET A 99 0.26 1.37 2.25
N GLU A 100 1.26 1.33 1.37
CA GLU A 100 1.45 2.35 0.33
C GLU A 100 2.24 1.79 -0.86
N PHE A 101 1.94 2.26 -2.07
CA PHE A 101 2.81 1.98 -3.22
C PHE A 101 3.97 2.97 -3.25
N ASN A 102 5.19 2.46 -3.46
CA ASN A 102 6.35 3.30 -3.73
C ASN A 102 6.42 3.73 -5.21
N GLU A 103 7.42 4.54 -5.57
CA GLU A 103 7.62 5.04 -6.95
C GLU A 103 7.93 3.92 -7.97
N GLU A 104 8.36 2.76 -7.49
CA GLU A 104 8.69 1.57 -8.29
C GLU A 104 7.47 0.65 -8.50
N GLY A 105 6.33 0.97 -7.86
CA GLY A 105 5.11 0.17 -7.92
C GLY A 105 5.08 -1.03 -6.95
N GLN A 106 6.02 -1.10 -6.02
CA GLN A 106 6.03 -2.09 -4.95
C GLN A 106 5.05 -1.68 -3.85
N LEU A 107 4.32 -2.65 -3.31
CA LEU A 107 3.48 -2.44 -2.14
C LEU A 107 4.36 -2.52 -0.90
N ILE A 108 4.35 -1.46 -0.10
CA ILE A 108 5.09 -1.36 1.16
C ILE A 108 4.09 -1.54 2.30
N VAL A 109 4.33 -2.52 3.16
CA VAL A 109 3.56 -2.76 4.38
C VAL A 109 4.44 -2.46 5.58
N THR A 110 4.09 -1.46 6.39
CA THR A 110 4.90 -1.05 7.54
C THR A 110 4.08 -1.02 8.82
N ASP A 111 4.65 -1.53 9.90
CA ASP A 111 4.12 -1.40 11.25
C ASP A 111 5.23 -1.02 12.26
N GLY A 112 4.94 -1.13 13.55
CA GLY A 112 5.93 -0.85 14.61
C GLY A 112 7.03 -1.90 14.76
N SER A 113 6.93 -3.04 14.05
CA SER A 113 7.86 -4.16 14.09
C SER A 113 8.79 -4.21 12.87
N GLY A 114 8.34 -3.68 11.73
CA GLY A 114 9.16 -3.63 10.52
C GLY A 114 8.42 -3.17 9.28
N THR A 115 9.10 -3.31 8.15
CA THR A 115 8.62 -3.00 6.81
C THR A 115 8.79 -4.23 5.91
N MET A 116 7.75 -4.58 5.19
CA MET A 116 7.77 -5.56 4.10
C MET A 116 7.62 -4.83 2.76
N TYR A 117 8.37 -5.29 1.78
CA TYR A 117 8.29 -4.83 0.40
C TYR A 117 7.73 -6.00 -0.42
N LEU A 118 6.69 -5.72 -1.19
CA LEU A 118 5.99 -6.73 -1.96
C LEU A 118 5.85 -6.34 -3.42
N GLU A 119 5.96 -7.33 -4.29
CA GLU A 119 5.75 -7.18 -5.72
C GLU A 119 4.54 -7.96 -6.17
N LYS A 120 3.74 -7.36 -7.06
CA LYS A 120 2.55 -8.03 -7.58
C LYS A 120 2.98 -9.26 -8.39
N ARG A 121 2.45 -10.42 -8.01
CA ARG A 121 2.78 -11.68 -8.67
C ARG A 121 2.28 -11.63 -10.10
N SER A 122 3.20 -11.70 -11.05
CA SER A 122 2.89 -11.64 -12.48
C SER A 122 2.28 -12.97 -12.94
N GLY A 123 1.03 -12.96 -13.43
CA GLY A 123 0.39 -14.16 -13.98
C GLY A 123 -1.09 -14.36 -13.63
N GLU A 124 -1.70 -13.45 -12.84
CA GLU A 124 -3.15 -13.38 -12.61
C GLU A 124 -3.85 -12.40 -13.56
#